data_AF-A0A1H8PAY1-F1
#
_entry.id   AF-A0A1H8PAY1-F1
#
_cell.length_a   1.000
_cell.length_b   1.000
_cell.length_c   1.000
_cell.angle_alpha   90.00
_cell.angle_beta   90.00
_cell.angle_gamma   90.00
#
_symmetry.space_group_name_H-M   'P 1'
#
loop_
_entity.id
_entity.type
_entity.pdbx_description
1 polymer ?
#
loop_
_entity_poly.entity_id
_entity_poly.type
_entity_poly.pdbx_seq_one_letter_code
_entity_poly.pdbx_strand_id
1 'polypeptide(L)'
;MMRQARSPFGSSCPCDLFTAHTLPLPSARIWYGREGGPEALEDRPSAPRRVWNRIGEDIQDQIVEMALDATDLSPRELAVRFTDEKHYFVSEATVYRLLKAHDLITSPAYAVIKAADQFHTKTTRPNEMWQTDFTYFKIIGWGWMYLSTVLDDFSRYIIAWKLCTNMRA
;
A
#
# COMPACT_ATOMS: atom_id res chain seq x y z
N MET A 1 46.19 16.63 39.51
CA MET A 1 46.77 17.33 38.33
C MET A 1 46.47 16.48 37.09
N MET A 2 45.26 16.62 36.55
CA MET A 2 44.82 15.93 35.35
C MET A 2 45.59 16.51 34.15
N ARG A 3 46.45 15.72 33.53
CA ARG A 3 47.07 16.09 32.27
C ARG A 3 46.01 15.98 31.18
N GLN A 4 45.49 17.13 30.74
CA GLN A 4 44.82 17.23 29.45
C GLN A 4 45.85 16.92 28.37
N ALA A 5 45.72 15.76 27.73
CA ALA A 5 46.39 15.48 26.47
C ALA A 5 45.66 16.26 25.38
N ARG A 6 46.15 17.46 25.04
CA ARG A 6 45.79 18.11 23.78
C ARG A 6 46.68 17.49 22.69
N SER A 7 46.05 16.84 21.71
CA SER A 7 46.69 16.40 20.47
C SER A 7 47.13 17.63 19.66
N PRO A 8 48.35 17.64 19.07
CA PRO A 8 48.80 18.69 18.15
C PRO A 8 48.35 18.48 16.70
N PHE A 9 47.60 17.41 16.41
CA PHE A 9 47.05 17.12 15.08
C PHE A 9 45.52 17.05 15.17
N GLY A 10 44.84 17.86 14.37
CA GLY A 10 43.39 18.08 14.36
C GLY A 10 42.53 16.93 13.84
N SER A 11 42.89 15.67 14.14
CA SER A 11 42.06 14.49 13.87
C SER A 11 41.55 13.91 15.18
N SER A 12 40.23 13.86 15.33
CA SER A 12 39.49 13.29 16.47
C SER A 12 39.94 11.86 16.83
N CYS A 13 40.14 11.57 18.11
CA CYS A 13 40.55 10.23 18.55
C CYS A 13 39.34 9.27 18.59
N PRO A 14 39.54 7.94 18.46
CA PRO A 14 38.44 6.96 18.52
C PRO A 14 37.64 6.97 19.83
N CYS A 15 38.22 7.47 20.93
CA CYS A 15 37.53 7.65 22.20
C CYS A 15 36.49 8.79 22.16
N ASP A 16 36.69 9.79 21.31
CA ASP A 16 35.79 10.95 21.18
C ASP A 16 34.51 10.58 20.39
N LEU A 17 34.60 9.56 19.53
CA LEU A 17 33.46 9.04 18.74
C LEU A 17 32.45 8.25 19.59
N PHE A 18 32.88 7.66 20.72
CA PHE A 18 31.97 6.97 21.65
C PHE A 18 30.95 7.93 22.27
N THR A 19 31.34 9.18 22.48
CA THR A 19 30.48 10.22 23.06
C THR A 19 29.55 10.85 22.02
N ALA A 20 29.93 10.86 20.74
CA ALA A 20 29.19 11.56 19.68
C ALA A 20 28.13 10.70 18.96
N HIS A 21 28.32 9.38 18.82
CA HIS A 21 27.50 8.54 17.93
C HIS A 21 26.86 7.30 18.58
N THR A 22 26.96 7.13 19.90
CA THR A 22 26.29 6.02 20.64
C THR A 22 26.65 4.61 20.15
N LEU A 23 27.81 4.44 19.52
CA LEU A 23 28.29 3.15 19.02
C LEU A 23 29.17 2.44 20.06
N PRO A 24 29.03 1.12 20.26
CA PRO A 24 29.94 0.34 21.12
C PRO A 24 31.41 0.48 20.70
N LEU A 25 32.32 0.65 21.66
CA LEU A 25 33.78 0.80 21.41
C LEU A 25 34.39 -0.28 20.48
N PRO A 26 33.97 -1.58 20.55
CA PRO A 26 34.51 -2.60 19.65
C PRO A 26 34.14 -2.37 18.19
N SER A 27 32.89 -2.00 17.89
CA SER A 27 32.46 -1.72 16.52
C SER A 27 33.12 -0.44 16.02
N ALA A 28 33.15 0.63 16.83
CA ALA A 28 33.82 1.88 16.46
C ALA A 28 35.29 1.68 16.09
N ARG A 29 36.05 0.86 16.84
CA ARG A 29 37.45 0.54 16.50
C ARG A 29 37.60 -0.24 15.20
N ILE A 30 36.71 -1.19 14.92
CA ILE A 30 36.75 -1.98 13.68
C ILE A 30 36.52 -1.08 12.46
N TRP A 31 35.54 -0.17 12.53
CA TRP A 31 35.24 0.79 11.46
C TRP A 31 36.37 1.81 11.29
N TYR A 32 36.89 2.36 12.40
CA TYR A 32 38.01 3.31 12.39
C TYR A 32 39.29 2.72 11.81
N GLY A 33 39.57 1.44 12.10
CA GLY A 33 40.78 0.74 11.61
C GLY A 33 40.68 0.21 10.19
N ARG A 34 39.47 -0.02 9.65
CA ARG A 34 39.29 -0.53 8.27
C ARG A 34 39.30 0.55 7.20
N GLU A 35 38.86 1.77 7.54
CA GLU A 35 38.47 2.77 6.52
C GLU A 35 39.02 4.18 6.76
N GLY A 36 40.00 4.33 7.67
CA GLY A 36 40.91 5.48 7.63
C GLY A 36 40.42 6.79 8.28
N GLY A 37 39.37 6.78 9.10
CA GLY A 37 38.96 7.96 9.85
C GLY A 37 37.48 8.01 10.24
N PRO A 38 36.99 9.16 10.73
CA PRO A 38 35.59 9.35 11.12
C PRO A 38 34.60 9.31 9.94
N GLU A 39 35.05 9.57 8.70
CA GLU A 39 34.22 9.47 7.48
C GLU A 39 33.74 8.04 7.19
N ALA A 40 34.42 7.02 7.75
CA ALA A 40 34.01 5.63 7.66
C ALA A 40 32.70 5.31 8.42
N LEU A 41 32.24 6.22 9.28
CA LEU A 41 30.99 6.10 10.02
C LEU A 41 29.79 6.69 9.29
N GLU A 42 30.00 7.28 8.11
CA GLU A 42 28.89 7.74 7.28
C GLU A 42 28.01 6.56 6.86
N ASP A 43 26.69 6.78 6.88
CA ASP A 43 25.71 5.77 6.48
C ASP A 43 25.93 5.39 5.02
N ARG A 44 26.39 4.16 4.80
CA ARG A 44 26.51 3.57 3.47
C ARG A 44 25.41 2.54 3.26
N PRO A 45 24.81 2.48 2.06
CA PRO A 45 23.82 1.47 1.76
C PRO A 45 24.48 0.08 1.85
N SER A 46 24.08 -0.71 2.85
CA SER A 46 24.52 -2.09 3.10
C SER A 46 23.94 -3.09 2.09
N ALA A 47 23.26 -2.60 1.06
CA ALA A 47 22.64 -3.45 0.06
C ALA A 47 23.71 -4.11 -0.82
N PRO A 48 23.73 -5.44 -0.95
CA PRO A 48 24.64 -6.11 -1.86
C PRO A 48 24.43 -5.61 -3.29
N ARG A 49 25.52 -5.26 -3.99
CA ARG A 49 25.48 -4.75 -5.39
C ARG A 49 24.76 -5.68 -6.36
N ARG A 50 24.77 -6.99 -6.09
CA ARG A 50 24.04 -8.01 -6.85
C ARG A 50 23.38 -8.99 -5.90
N VAL A 51 22.09 -9.21 -6.12
CA VAL A 51 21.35 -10.32 -5.51
C VAL A 51 21.40 -11.47 -6.51
N TRP A 52 21.85 -12.65 -6.06
CA TRP A 52 21.99 -13.84 -6.89
C TRP A 52 20.68 -14.30 -7.56
N ASN A 53 19.54 -13.94 -6.95
CA ASN A 53 18.17 -14.18 -7.46
C ASN A 53 17.65 -13.12 -8.44
N ARG A 54 18.50 -12.17 -8.88
CA ARG A 54 18.05 -11.16 -9.84
C ARG A 54 17.90 -11.82 -11.21
N ILE A 55 16.67 -11.77 -11.73
CA ILE A 55 16.33 -12.17 -13.09
C ILE A 55 17.12 -11.29 -14.08
N GLY A 56 17.64 -11.88 -15.16
CA GLY A 56 18.34 -11.13 -16.21
C GLY A 56 17.45 -10.08 -16.86
N GLU A 57 18.04 -8.98 -17.34
CA GLU A 57 17.29 -7.90 -17.99
C GLU A 57 16.55 -8.41 -19.24
N ASP A 58 17.15 -9.35 -19.96
CA ASP A 58 16.56 -10.06 -21.11
C ASP A 58 15.24 -10.80 -20.78
N ILE A 59 15.15 -11.38 -19.59
CA ILE A 59 13.94 -12.06 -19.13
C ILE A 59 12.92 -11.04 -18.59
N GLN A 60 13.38 -9.96 -17.97
CA GLN A 60 12.50 -8.88 -17.52
C GLN A 60 11.79 -8.21 -18.70
N ASP A 61 12.51 -7.92 -19.77
CA ASP A 61 11.97 -7.31 -20.98
C ASP A 61 10.90 -8.21 -21.62
N GLN A 62 11.11 -9.53 -21.65
CA GLN A 62 10.11 -10.48 -22.15
C GLN A 62 8.83 -10.53 -21.29
N ILE A 63 8.96 -10.37 -19.97
CA ILE A 63 7.79 -10.31 -19.07
C ILE A 63 7.00 -9.03 -19.34
N VAL A 64 7.70 -7.91 -19.54
CA VAL A 64 7.08 -6.62 -19.85
C VAL A 64 6.41 -6.64 -21.23
N GLU A 65 7.06 -7.20 -22.24
CA GLU A 65 6.50 -7.37 -23.59
C GLU A 65 5.22 -8.22 -23.55
N MET A 66 5.24 -9.36 -22.85
CA MET A 66 4.04 -10.20 -22.67
C MET A 66 2.91 -9.48 -21.93
N ALA A 67 3.25 -8.62 -20.95
CA ALA A 67 2.26 -7.81 -20.24
C ALA A 67 1.60 -6.76 -21.13
N LEU A 68 2.36 -6.18 -22.07
CA LEU A 68 1.84 -5.21 -23.04
C LEU A 68 0.97 -5.88 -24.10
N ASP A 69 1.30 -7.11 -24.51
CA ASP A 69 0.48 -7.91 -25.44
C ASP A 69 -0.83 -8.39 -24.80
N ALA A 70 -0.83 -8.66 -23.49
CA ALA A 70 -1.96 -9.24 -22.78
C ALA A 70 -2.34 -8.39 -21.54
N THR A 71 -2.82 -7.18 -21.78
CA THR A 71 -3.14 -6.18 -20.74
C THR A 71 -4.22 -6.59 -19.74
N ASP A 72 -5.05 -7.58 -20.09
CA ASP A 72 -6.16 -8.03 -19.24
C ASP A 72 -5.75 -9.08 -18.20
N LEU A 73 -4.53 -9.63 -18.30
CA LEU A 73 -4.09 -10.68 -17.39
C LEU A 73 -3.63 -10.11 -16.04
N SER A 74 -4.06 -10.77 -14.97
CA SER A 74 -3.54 -10.46 -13.64
C SER A 74 -2.04 -10.84 -13.54
N PRO A 75 -1.27 -10.22 -12.62
CA PRO A 75 0.13 -10.58 -12.39
C PRO A 75 0.36 -12.07 -12.11
N ARG A 76 -0.66 -12.74 -11.55
CA ARG A 76 -0.66 -14.18 -11.28
C ARG A 76 -0.79 -15.00 -12.54
N GLU A 77 -1.77 -14.67 -13.39
CA GLU A 77 -2.00 -15.35 -14.66
C GLU A 77 -0.83 -15.14 -15.62
N LEU A 78 -0.26 -13.92 -15.64
CA LEU A 78 0.93 -13.61 -16.42
C LEU A 78 2.14 -14.46 -15.99
N ALA A 79 2.35 -14.66 -14.68
CA ALA A 79 3.42 -15.51 -14.17
C ALA A 79 3.27 -16.99 -14.59
N VAL A 80 2.04 -17.51 -14.54
CA VAL A 80 1.73 -18.88 -14.97
C VAL A 80 1.97 -19.03 -16.48
N ARG A 81 1.40 -18.12 -17.27
CA ARG A 81 1.54 -18.12 -18.73
C ARG A 81 3.00 -18.00 -19.17
N PHE A 82 3.77 -17.14 -18.51
CA PHE A 82 5.20 -17.01 -18.77
C PHE A 82 5.96 -18.31 -18.48
N THR A 83 5.62 -18.99 -17.38
CA THR A 83 6.23 -20.28 -17.02
C THR A 83 5.89 -21.35 -18.05
N ASP A 84 4.64 -21.38 -18.56
CA ASP A 84 4.19 -22.36 -19.55
C ASP A 84 4.79 -22.11 -20.94
N GLU A 85 4.84 -20.85 -21.40
CA GLU A 85 5.29 -20.50 -22.77
C GLU A 85 6.82 -20.39 -22.88
N LYS A 86 7.50 -19.84 -21.86
CA LYS A 86 8.95 -19.59 -21.90
C LYS A 86 9.76 -20.62 -21.12
N HIS A 87 9.10 -21.57 -20.47
CA HIS A 87 9.71 -22.61 -19.62
C HIS A 87 10.66 -22.02 -18.54
N TYR A 88 10.39 -20.79 -18.11
CA TYR A 88 11.18 -20.09 -17.09
C TYR A 88 10.28 -19.72 -15.92
N PHE A 89 10.61 -20.24 -14.74
CA PHE A 89 9.81 -20.02 -13.55
C PHE A 89 9.97 -18.59 -13.02
N VAL A 90 8.86 -17.88 -12.88
CA VAL A 90 8.79 -16.56 -12.24
C VAL A 90 7.70 -16.56 -11.18
N SER A 91 8.00 -15.99 -10.01
CA SER A 91 6.97 -15.81 -8.98
C SER A 91 6.05 -14.64 -9.31
N GLU A 92 4.77 -14.78 -8.95
CA GLU A 92 3.76 -13.70 -9.04
C GLU A 92 4.28 -12.39 -8.43
N ALA A 93 4.91 -12.45 -7.25
CA ALA A 93 5.45 -11.28 -6.57
C ALA A 93 6.57 -10.58 -7.37
N THR A 94 7.30 -11.30 -8.21
CA THR A 94 8.32 -10.72 -9.09
C THR A 94 7.68 -10.03 -10.28
N VAL A 95 6.71 -10.68 -10.92
CA VAL A 95 5.91 -10.07 -11.99
C VAL A 95 5.22 -8.80 -11.50
N TYR A 96 4.55 -8.85 -10.35
CA TYR A 96 3.95 -7.68 -9.72
C TYR A 96 4.96 -6.54 -9.50
N ARG A 97 6.14 -6.85 -8.95
CA ARG A 97 7.18 -5.83 -8.71
C ARG A 97 7.70 -5.21 -10.01
N LEU A 98 7.87 -6.00 -11.07
CA LEU A 98 8.27 -5.52 -12.39
C LEU A 98 7.17 -4.62 -12.97
N LEU A 99 5.94 -5.09 -13.05
CA LEU A 99 4.82 -4.30 -13.55
C LEU A 99 4.64 -3.00 -12.77
N LYS A 100 4.82 -3.03 -11.44
CA LYS A 100 4.77 -1.83 -10.61
C LYS A 100 5.92 -0.86 -10.91
N ALA A 101 7.14 -1.35 -11.12
CA ALA A 101 8.30 -0.52 -11.42
C ALA A 101 8.21 0.13 -12.81
N HIS A 102 7.49 -0.49 -13.75
CA HIS A 102 7.21 0.04 -15.08
C HIS A 102 5.87 0.81 -15.17
N ASP A 103 5.20 1.07 -14.04
CA ASP A 103 3.88 1.72 -13.96
C ASP A 103 2.78 1.06 -14.81
N LEU A 104 2.88 -0.26 -15.03
CA LEU A 104 1.95 -1.07 -15.85
C LEU A 104 0.82 -1.72 -15.04
N ILE A 105 0.78 -1.51 -13.72
CA ILE A 105 -0.36 -1.95 -12.92
C ILE A 105 -1.48 -0.93 -13.14
N THR A 106 -2.43 -1.30 -14.00
CA THR A 106 -3.71 -0.58 -14.11
C THR A 106 -4.34 -0.55 -12.73
N SER A 107 -4.22 0.60 -12.06
CA SER A 107 -4.98 0.86 -10.85
C SER A 107 -6.44 0.61 -11.23
N PRO A 108 -7.17 -0.28 -10.54
CA PRO A 108 -8.48 -0.69 -10.98
C PRO A 108 -9.29 0.57 -11.22
N ALA A 109 -9.74 0.74 -12.45
CA ALA A 109 -10.73 1.75 -12.81
C ALA A 109 -12.04 1.34 -12.15
N TYR A 110 -12.09 1.37 -10.83
CA TYR A 110 -13.34 1.64 -10.16
C TYR A 110 -13.75 2.97 -10.78
N ALA A 111 -14.77 2.92 -11.63
CA ALA A 111 -15.67 4.04 -11.76
C ALA A 111 -16.23 4.23 -10.35
N VAL A 112 -15.48 4.93 -9.50
CA VAL A 112 -15.98 5.42 -8.23
C VAL A 112 -17.04 6.40 -8.69
N ILE A 113 -18.28 5.91 -8.71
CA ILE A 113 -19.44 6.79 -8.74
C ILE A 113 -19.32 7.55 -7.42
N LYS A 114 -18.59 8.67 -7.48
CA LYS A 114 -18.47 9.59 -6.36
C LYS A 114 -19.86 10.17 -6.19
N ALA A 115 -20.50 9.83 -5.08
CA ALA A 115 -21.70 10.53 -4.66
C ALA A 115 -21.37 12.03 -4.59
N ALA A 116 -22.28 12.87 -5.09
CA ALA A 116 -22.14 14.30 -4.93
C ALA A 116 -22.18 14.65 -3.43
N ASP A 117 -21.42 15.66 -3.01
CA ASP A 117 -21.38 16.10 -1.61
C ASP A 117 -22.74 16.61 -1.11
N GLN A 118 -23.63 17.02 -2.03
CA GLN A 118 -24.93 17.59 -1.72
C GLN A 118 -25.97 17.18 -2.76
N PHE A 119 -27.22 17.01 -2.31
CA PHE A 119 -28.37 16.85 -3.20
C PHE A 119 -28.61 18.11 -4.03
N HIS A 120 -28.97 17.94 -5.30
CA HIS A 120 -29.26 19.06 -6.21
C HIS A 120 -30.45 19.90 -5.77
N THR A 121 -31.45 19.28 -5.14
CA THR A 121 -32.64 19.95 -4.63
C THR A 121 -32.70 19.77 -3.13
N LYS A 122 -32.37 20.81 -2.37
CA LYS A 122 -32.50 20.79 -0.91
C LYS A 122 -33.92 21.18 -0.52
N THR A 123 -34.51 20.40 0.36
CA THR A 123 -35.75 20.77 1.04
C THR A 123 -35.48 21.89 2.06
N THR A 124 -36.47 22.76 2.24
CA THR A 124 -36.41 23.92 3.13
C THR A 124 -37.45 23.86 4.25
N ARG A 125 -38.46 22.99 4.13
CA ARG A 125 -39.53 22.81 5.12
C ARG A 125 -39.95 21.34 5.21
N PRO A 126 -40.53 20.91 6.36
CA PRO A 126 -41.10 19.57 6.48
C PRO A 126 -42.21 19.33 5.46
N ASN A 127 -42.32 18.09 4.98
CA ASN A 127 -43.30 17.61 4.00
C ASN A 127 -43.16 18.18 2.57
N GLU A 128 -42.00 18.74 2.21
CA GLU A 128 -41.72 19.16 0.83
C GLU A 128 -41.29 17.99 -0.07
N MET A 129 -40.59 16.99 0.51
CA MET A 129 -40.16 15.80 -0.21
C MET A 129 -40.09 14.61 0.75
N TRP A 130 -40.60 13.46 0.29
CA TRP A 130 -40.49 12.19 1.01
C TRP A 130 -39.56 11.25 0.25
N GLN A 131 -38.62 10.66 0.98
CA GLN A 131 -37.74 9.62 0.48
C GLN A 131 -38.28 8.26 0.93
N THR A 132 -38.21 7.27 0.04
CA THR A 132 -38.58 5.89 0.35
C THR A 132 -37.39 4.99 0.21
N ASP A 133 -37.06 4.28 1.28
CA ASP A 133 -35.95 3.32 1.29
C ASP A 133 -36.46 1.90 1.56
N PHE A 134 -35.87 0.92 0.87
CA PHE A 134 -36.12 -0.49 1.06
C PHE A 134 -34.85 -1.17 1.53
N THR A 135 -34.82 -1.56 2.80
CA THR A 135 -33.69 -2.27 3.41
C THR A 135 -34.10 -3.70 3.70
N TYR A 136 -33.29 -4.68 3.31
CA TYR A 136 -33.48 -6.07 3.67
C TYR A 136 -32.39 -6.51 4.65
N PHE A 137 -32.77 -7.23 5.70
CA PHE A 137 -31.83 -7.77 6.66
C PHE A 137 -32.24 -9.17 7.07
N LYS A 138 -31.25 -9.97 7.46
CA LYS A 138 -31.43 -11.36 7.86
C LYS A 138 -31.44 -11.45 9.38
N ILE A 139 -32.54 -11.95 9.93
CA ILE A 139 -32.63 -12.30 11.35
C ILE A 139 -32.30 -13.78 11.49
N ILE A 140 -31.30 -14.10 12.30
CA ILE A 140 -30.88 -15.49 12.56
C ILE A 140 -32.07 -16.24 13.18
N GLY A 141 -32.50 -17.33 12.51
CA GLY A 141 -33.64 -18.15 12.91
C GLY A 141 -34.99 -17.77 12.31
N TRP A 142 -35.16 -16.55 11.78
CA TRP A 142 -36.45 -16.04 11.26
C TRP A 142 -36.43 -15.76 9.76
N GLY A 143 -35.24 -15.73 9.16
CA GLY A 143 -35.06 -15.55 7.71
C GLY A 143 -34.88 -14.09 7.30
N TRP A 144 -35.18 -13.81 6.03
CA TRP A 144 -35.06 -12.47 5.45
C TRP A 144 -36.30 -11.63 5.78
N MET A 145 -36.06 -10.40 6.24
CA MET A 145 -37.08 -9.40 6.48
C MET A 145 -36.83 -8.18 5.60
N TYR A 146 -37.91 -7.58 5.11
CA TYR A 146 -37.89 -6.42 4.23
C TYR A 146 -38.53 -5.25 4.97
N LEU A 147 -37.74 -4.23 5.26
CA LEU A 147 -38.19 -2.99 5.87
C LEU A 147 -38.38 -1.94 4.79
N SER A 148 -39.61 -1.46 4.66
CA SER A 148 -39.97 -0.31 3.84
C SER A 148 -40.20 0.89 4.75
N THR A 149 -39.48 1.99 4.51
CA THR A 149 -39.58 3.23 5.29
C THR A 149 -39.88 4.41 4.38
N VAL A 150 -40.78 5.28 4.83
CA VAL A 150 -41.05 6.61 4.25
C VAL A 150 -40.48 7.64 5.22
N LEU A 151 -39.52 8.42 4.75
CA LEU A 151 -38.78 9.41 5.52
C LEU A 151 -39.02 10.81 4.95
N ASP A 152 -39.24 11.80 5.81
CA ASP A 152 -39.27 13.21 5.44
C ASP A 152 -37.85 13.73 5.21
N ASP A 153 -37.55 14.28 4.03
CA ASP A 153 -36.17 14.69 3.70
C ASP A 153 -35.69 15.89 4.54
N PHE A 154 -36.57 16.82 4.90
CA PHE A 154 -36.16 17.99 5.67
C PHE A 154 -35.94 17.66 7.15
N SER A 155 -36.95 17.07 7.80
CA SER A 155 -36.94 16.82 9.24
C SER A 155 -36.25 15.50 9.62
N ARG A 156 -35.98 14.62 8.66
CA ARG A 156 -35.42 13.27 8.85
C ARG A 156 -36.28 12.36 9.73
N TYR A 157 -37.55 12.69 9.95
CA TYR A 157 -38.48 11.82 10.65
C TYR A 157 -38.99 10.71 9.73
N ILE A 158 -39.13 9.51 10.31
CA ILE A 158 -39.84 8.40 9.66
C ILE A 158 -41.34 8.66 9.81
N ILE A 159 -42.01 8.92 8.70
CA ILE A 159 -43.45 9.18 8.64
C ILE A 159 -44.22 7.86 8.73
N ALA A 160 -43.73 6.83 8.03
CA ALA A 160 -44.33 5.51 8.01
C ALA A 160 -43.25 4.44 7.82
N TRP A 161 -43.49 3.25 8.37
CA TRP A 161 -42.65 2.09 8.12
C TRP A 161 -43.49 0.80 8.16
N LYS A 162 -43.03 -0.21 7.41
CA LYS A 162 -43.63 -1.55 7.41
C LYS A 162 -42.56 -2.60 7.28
N LEU A 163 -42.66 -3.64 8.12
CA LEU A 163 -41.83 -4.83 8.02
C LEU A 163 -42.62 -5.93 7.33
N CYS A 164 -42.07 -6.48 6.25
CA CYS A 164 -42.69 -7.52 5.44
C CYS A 164 -41.76 -8.74 5.35
N THR A 165 -42.34 -9.94 5.25
CA THR A 165 -41.60 -11.19 5.03
C THR A 165 -41.33 -11.46 3.55
N ASN A 166 -41.98 -10.71 2.65
CA ASN A 166 -41.80 -10.77 1.20
C ASN A 166 -42.11 -9.40 0.55
N MET A 167 -41.67 -9.18 -0.69
CA MET A 167 -41.93 -7.96 -1.48
C MET A 167 -43.14 -8.09 -2.42
N ARG A 168 -44.23 -8.75 -2.00
CA ARG A 168 -45.45 -8.81 -2.82
C ARG A 168 -46.30 -7.54 -2.63
N ALA A 169 -46.81 -7.04 -3.76
CA ALA A 169 -47.70 -5.89 -3.85
C ALA A 169 -49.11 -6.21 -3.32
#